data_AF-A0A496BBH6-F1
#
_entry.id   AF-A0A496BBH6-F1
#
_cell.length_a   1.000
_cell.length_b   1.000
_cell.length_c   1.000
_cell.angle_alpha   90.00
_cell.angle_beta   90.00
_cell.angle_gamma   90.00
#
_symmetry.space_group_name_H-M   'P 1'
#
loop_
_entity.id
_entity.type
_entity.pdbx_description
1 polymer ?
#
loop_
_entity_poly.entity_id
_entity_poly.type
_entity_poly.pdbx_seq_one_letter_code
_entity_poly.pdbx_strand_id
1 'polypeptide(L)'
;MELICADRNGFRRVNNREADALRYTFGVSVGSFLVDIINIEYDPTLAKISKKGRVRADREIQMRSDYNPENLSWLGVFIHEAVHIWQRETERHRGGRGGEDYTYGYTQLPTLKLKIEEHARAVQDWFYVNYGIRYGLIGPGANQMTFERIQKPILKAMGFDPDHDPPVKMGVDDLLRLVELHYARLIEEIRDPGHLPKSTRPKSPKFP
;
A
#
# COMPACT_ATOMS: atom_id res chain seq x y z
N MET A 1 3.45 0.63 26.57
CA MET A 1 3.84 1.88 25.88
C MET A 1 5.28 1.67 25.42
N GLU A 2 5.49 1.27 24.17
CA GLU A 2 6.84 1.02 23.63
C GLU A 2 7.43 2.34 23.11
N LEU A 3 8.65 2.66 23.54
CA LEU A 3 9.38 3.84 23.12
C LEU A 3 9.76 3.73 21.64
N ILE A 4 9.23 4.63 20.83
CA ILE A 4 9.71 4.88 19.48
C ILE A 4 11.05 5.62 19.61
N CYS A 5 12.17 4.91 19.50
CA CYS A 5 13.47 5.55 19.33
C CYS A 5 13.53 6.17 17.93
N ALA A 6 13.40 7.50 17.86
CA ALA A 6 13.82 8.25 16.69
C ALA A 6 15.35 8.22 16.61
N ASP A 7 15.90 7.92 15.44
CA ASP A 7 17.34 8.05 15.19
C ASP A 7 17.72 9.55 15.15
N ARG A 8 19.01 9.87 15.31
CA ARG A 8 19.55 11.25 15.39
C ARG A 8 19.22 12.15 14.18
N ASN A 9 18.66 11.58 13.11
CA ASN A 9 18.29 12.25 11.86
C ASN A 9 16.79 12.55 11.72
N GLY A 10 15.96 12.34 12.75
CA GLY A 10 14.52 12.64 12.71
C GLY A 10 13.65 11.55 12.06
N PHE A 11 14.24 10.39 11.76
CA PHE A 11 13.55 9.21 11.27
C PHE A 11 13.16 8.28 12.41
N ARG A 12 12.01 7.61 12.29
CA ARG A 12 11.61 6.51 13.15
C ARG A 12 11.41 5.23 12.35
N ARG A 13 11.46 4.10 13.07
CA ARG A 13 11.06 2.80 12.53
C ARG A 13 9.54 2.65 12.49
N VAL A 14 9.11 1.66 11.70
CA VAL A 14 7.74 1.17 11.62
C VAL A 14 7.29 0.71 13.02
N ASN A 15 6.12 1.15 13.46
CA ASN A 15 5.53 0.70 14.74
C ASN A 15 4.69 -0.58 14.56
N ASN A 16 4.17 -1.14 15.66
CA ASN A 16 3.40 -2.39 15.61
C ASN A 16 2.15 -2.31 14.72
N ARG A 17 1.42 -1.19 14.77
CA ARG A 17 0.18 -1.00 14.00
C ARG A 17 0.45 -0.96 12.49
N GLU A 18 1.51 -0.26 12.11
CA GLU A 18 1.99 -0.20 10.73
C GLU A 18 2.57 -1.53 10.26
N ALA A 19 3.31 -2.22 11.13
CA ALA A 19 3.86 -3.54 10.83
C ALA A 19 2.75 -4.56 10.58
N ASP A 20 1.67 -4.51 11.37
CA ASP A 20 0.50 -5.36 11.16
C ASP A 20 -0.22 -5.01 9.85
N ALA A 21 -0.34 -3.72 9.50
CA ALA A 21 -0.89 -3.30 8.22
C ALA A 21 -0.03 -3.80 7.04
N LEU A 22 1.31 -3.75 7.14
CA LEU A 22 2.23 -4.26 6.13
C LEU A 22 2.10 -5.78 5.97
N ARG A 23 2.14 -6.54 7.07
CA ARG A 23 2.00 -8.00 7.05
C ARG A 23 0.63 -8.44 6.55
N TYR A 24 -0.42 -7.68 6.86
CA TYR A 24 -1.75 -7.94 6.33
C TYR A 24 -1.81 -7.73 4.82
N THR A 25 -1.22 -6.64 4.31
CA THR A 25 -1.31 -6.27 2.90
C THR A 25 -0.38 -7.11 2.04
N PHE A 26 0.91 -7.08 2.35
CA PHE A 26 1.99 -7.73 1.60
C PHE A 26 2.25 -9.18 2.05
N GLY A 27 1.46 -9.71 2.98
CA GLY A 27 1.70 -11.06 3.53
C GLY A 27 2.89 -11.07 4.49
N VAL A 28 3.05 -12.18 5.22
CA VAL A 28 4.01 -12.25 6.33
C VAL A 28 5.45 -12.04 5.87
N SER A 29 5.86 -12.70 4.78
CA SER A 29 7.24 -12.64 4.29
C SER A 29 7.62 -11.27 3.76
N VAL A 30 6.89 -10.76 2.75
CA VAL A 30 7.19 -9.46 2.14
C VAL A 30 6.91 -8.32 3.12
N GLY A 31 5.82 -8.41 3.89
CA GLY A 31 5.49 -7.43 4.91
C GLY A 31 6.57 -7.32 5.99
N SER A 32 7.15 -8.44 6.45
CA SER A 32 8.25 -8.38 7.44
C SER A 32 9.53 -7.79 6.85
N PHE A 33 9.86 -8.10 5.60
CA PHE A 33 10.95 -7.44 4.90
C PHE A 33 10.75 -5.92 4.83
N LEU A 34 9.55 -5.46 4.48
CA LEU A 34 9.22 -4.03 4.41
C LEU A 34 9.32 -3.35 5.78
N VAL A 35 8.89 -4.02 6.86
CA VAL A 35 9.05 -3.54 8.25
C VAL A 35 10.53 -3.25 8.57
N ASP A 36 11.44 -4.13 8.13
CA ASP A 36 12.86 -4.02 8.44
C ASP A 36 13.56 -2.86 7.70
N ILE A 37 13.09 -2.54 6.48
CA ILE A 37 13.77 -1.59 5.60
C ILE A 37 13.17 -0.19 5.61
N ILE A 38 11.87 -0.04 5.91
CA ILE A 38 11.18 1.26 5.86
C ILE A 38 11.61 2.14 7.04
N ASN A 39 11.95 3.39 6.72
CA ASN A 39 12.14 4.47 7.69
C ASN A 39 11.11 5.57 7.44
N ILE A 40 10.58 6.17 8.51
CA ILE A 40 9.53 7.19 8.43
C ILE A 40 10.07 8.52 8.96
N GLU A 41 10.02 9.56 8.14
CA GLU A 41 10.33 10.95 8.52
C GLU A 41 9.04 11.73 8.69
N TYR A 42 8.94 12.56 9.74
CA TYR A 42 7.84 13.49 9.88
C TYR A 42 8.22 14.85 9.29
N ASP A 43 7.53 15.26 8.23
CA ASP A 43 7.74 16.53 7.56
C ASP A 43 6.66 17.54 7.99
N PRO A 44 7.02 18.61 8.73
CA PRO A 44 6.09 19.66 9.12
C PRO A 44 5.71 20.61 7.97
N THR A 45 6.39 20.51 6.82
CA THR A 45 6.21 21.37 5.63
C THR A 45 5.27 20.80 4.57
N LEU A 46 5.00 19.48 4.59
CA LEU A 46 3.94 18.85 3.79
C LEU A 46 2.59 19.44 4.20
N ALA A 47 2.10 20.41 3.41
CA ALA A 47 1.02 21.31 3.77
C ALA A 47 -0.21 20.59 4.37
N LYS A 48 -0.82 21.24 5.38
CA LYS A 48 -2.04 20.83 6.12
C LYS A 48 -3.23 20.42 5.23
N ILE A 49 -3.19 20.72 3.93
CA ILE A 49 -4.31 20.66 2.98
C ILE A 49 -4.37 19.32 2.20
N SER A 50 -3.29 18.54 2.09
CA SER A 50 -3.34 17.23 1.39
C SER A 50 -2.90 16.06 2.27
N LYS A 51 -3.71 15.00 2.38
CA LYS A 51 -3.34 13.73 3.05
C LYS A 51 -2.48 12.89 2.10
N LYS A 52 -1.24 13.34 1.82
CA LYS A 52 -0.30 12.61 0.97
C LYS A 52 1.01 12.39 1.73
N GLY A 53 1.47 11.16 1.74
CA GLY A 53 2.87 10.83 2.05
C GLY A 53 3.71 11.00 0.78
N ARG A 54 5.04 10.91 0.92
CA ARG A 54 5.94 10.88 -0.23
C ARG A 54 7.14 9.99 0.05
N VAL A 55 7.46 9.10 -0.87
CA VAL A 55 8.77 8.41 -0.88
C VAL A 55 9.87 9.37 -1.36
N ARG A 56 10.80 9.76 -0.47
CA ARG A 56 11.88 10.73 -0.77
C ARG A 56 13.18 10.07 -1.21
N ALA A 57 13.51 8.95 -0.58
CA ALA A 57 14.66 8.09 -0.92
C ALA A 57 14.20 6.63 -1.01
N ASP A 58 15.08 5.72 -1.39
CA ASP A 58 14.75 4.34 -1.75
C ASP A 58 13.87 3.58 -0.74
N ARG A 59 13.96 3.93 0.54
CA ARG A 59 13.32 3.22 1.66
C ARG A 59 12.76 4.17 2.72
N GLU A 60 12.61 5.44 2.36
CA GLU A 60 12.20 6.50 3.29
C GLU A 60 10.84 7.05 2.88
N ILE A 61 9.89 7.00 3.81
CA ILE A 61 8.57 7.58 3.65
C ILE A 61 8.49 8.86 4.48
N GLN A 62 8.24 9.99 3.82
CA GLN A 62 7.90 11.24 4.46
C GLN A 62 6.39 11.29 4.73
N MET A 63 6.04 11.48 5.99
CA MET A 63 4.67 11.63 6.46
C MET A 63 4.44 13.01 7.02
N ARG A 64 3.20 13.48 7.01
CA ARG A 64 2.82 14.71 7.69
C ARG A 64 3.02 14.62 9.20
N SER A 65 3.25 15.76 9.84
CA SER A 65 3.41 15.84 11.30
C SER A 65 2.16 15.41 12.10
N ASP A 66 0.97 15.41 11.50
CA ASP A 66 -0.30 14.95 12.08
C ASP A 66 -0.69 13.52 11.67
N TYR A 67 0.25 12.77 11.09
CA TYR A 67 0.07 11.36 10.80
C TYR A 67 -0.28 10.58 12.07
N ASN A 68 -1.35 9.80 12.01
CA ASN A 68 -1.81 8.98 13.12
C ASN A 68 -2.07 7.53 12.65
N PRO A 69 -1.24 6.55 13.04
CA PRO A 69 -1.37 5.16 12.61
C PRO A 69 -2.62 4.46 13.17
N GLU A 70 -3.34 5.07 14.13
CA GLU A 70 -4.62 4.55 14.60
C GLU A 70 -5.77 4.86 13.63
N ASN A 71 -5.59 5.82 12.72
CA ASN A 71 -6.61 6.19 11.74
C ASN A 71 -6.43 5.40 10.44
N LEU A 72 -7.48 4.70 10.02
CA LEU A 72 -7.48 3.92 8.77
C LEU A 72 -7.03 4.73 7.56
N SER A 73 -7.45 6.01 7.44
CA SER A 73 -7.04 6.89 6.34
C SER A 73 -5.54 7.18 6.32
N TRP A 74 -4.90 7.26 7.48
CA TRP A 74 -3.45 7.43 7.57
C TRP A 74 -2.70 6.12 7.30
N LEU A 75 -3.20 4.99 7.80
CA LEU A 75 -2.65 3.68 7.44
C LEU A 75 -2.76 3.40 5.94
N GLY A 76 -3.86 3.79 5.29
CA GLY A 76 -3.99 3.66 3.84
C GLY A 76 -2.95 4.49 3.09
N VAL A 77 -2.66 5.72 3.53
CA VAL A 77 -1.57 6.53 2.95
C VAL A 77 -0.21 5.87 3.17
N PHE A 78 0.03 5.30 4.35
CA PHE A 78 1.25 4.55 4.63
C PHE A 78 1.42 3.32 3.72
N ILE A 79 0.37 2.54 3.52
CA ILE A 79 0.38 1.39 2.61
C ILE A 79 0.64 1.82 1.17
N HIS A 80 0.02 2.91 0.72
CA HIS A 80 0.27 3.49 -0.60
C HIS A 80 1.77 3.75 -0.83
N GLU A 81 2.42 4.46 0.09
CA GLU A 81 3.86 4.75 -0.01
C GLU A 81 4.73 3.49 0.11
N ALA A 82 4.32 2.51 0.93
CA ALA A 82 5.02 1.23 1.04
C ALA A 82 5.00 0.43 -0.27
N VAL A 83 3.95 0.55 -1.08
CA VAL A 83 3.89 -0.09 -2.41
C VAL A 83 4.98 0.46 -3.34
N HIS A 84 5.27 1.75 -3.29
CA HIS A 84 6.35 2.33 -4.08
C HIS A 84 7.72 1.81 -3.68
N ILE A 85 7.96 1.61 -2.39
CA ILE A 85 9.20 0.99 -1.91
C ILE A 85 9.27 -0.48 -2.38
N TRP A 86 8.18 -1.24 -2.27
CA TRP A 86 8.10 -2.61 -2.77
C TRP A 86 8.36 -2.69 -4.30
N GLN A 87 7.77 -1.80 -5.09
CA GLN A 87 7.96 -1.71 -6.55
C GLN A 87 9.45 -1.52 -6.88
N ARG A 88 10.12 -0.57 -6.21
CA ARG A 88 11.56 -0.31 -6.40
C ARG A 88 12.43 -1.51 -6.03
N GLU A 89 12.16 -2.15 -4.89
CA GLU A 89 12.94 -3.32 -4.46
C GLU A 89 12.73 -4.53 -5.40
N THR A 90 11.52 -4.71 -5.92
CA THR A 90 11.20 -5.74 -6.91
C THR A 90 11.92 -5.49 -8.24
N GLU A 91 11.95 -4.25 -8.73
CA GLU A 91 12.67 -3.87 -9.95
C GLU A 91 14.18 -4.09 -9.83
N ARG A 92 14.77 -3.69 -8.70
CA ARG A 92 16.18 -3.96 -8.38
C ARG A 92 16.47 -5.45 -8.43
N HIS A 93 15.58 -6.26 -7.88
CA HIS A 93 15.75 -7.71 -7.88
C HIS A 93 15.66 -8.31 -9.28
N ARG A 94 14.77 -7.80 -10.13
CA ARG A 94 14.61 -8.23 -11.54
C ARG A 94 15.71 -7.71 -12.48
N GLY A 95 16.65 -6.90 -12.00
CA GLY A 95 17.74 -6.34 -12.81
C GLY A 95 17.33 -5.20 -13.75
N GLY A 96 16.15 -4.60 -13.52
CA GLY A 96 15.68 -3.43 -14.26
C GLY A 96 16.40 -2.15 -13.83
N ARG A 97 16.66 -1.23 -14.77
CA ARG A 97 17.05 0.15 -14.44
C ARG A 97 15.78 0.93 -14.15
N GLY A 98 15.43 1.09 -12.87
CA GLY A 98 14.23 1.80 -12.43
C GLY A 98 14.10 3.19 -13.05
N GLY A 99 12.90 3.55 -13.44
CA GLY A 99 12.56 4.67 -14.30
C GLY A 99 11.09 4.99 -14.09
N GLU A 100 10.75 6.27 -14.15
CA GLU A 100 9.51 6.79 -13.54
C GLU A 100 8.21 6.44 -14.29
N ASP A 101 8.30 5.80 -15.46
CA ASP A 101 7.16 5.56 -16.39
C ASP A 101 6.86 4.07 -16.68
N TYR A 102 7.33 3.13 -15.86
CA TYR A 102 7.04 1.71 -16.12
C TYR A 102 5.55 1.36 -15.89
N THR A 103 4.97 0.65 -16.86
CA THR A 103 3.63 0.09 -16.75
C THR A 103 3.73 -1.31 -16.17
N TYR A 104 3.01 -1.55 -15.08
CA TYR A 104 2.90 -2.86 -14.46
C TYR A 104 1.89 -3.70 -15.24
N GLY A 105 2.40 -4.62 -16.07
CA GLY A 105 1.60 -5.40 -17.01
C GLY A 105 1.03 -6.66 -16.38
N TYR A 106 -0.29 -6.73 -16.27
CA TYR A 106 -1.02 -7.89 -15.77
C TYR A 106 -1.42 -8.84 -16.92
N THR A 107 -1.11 -10.14 -16.82
CA THR A 107 -1.26 -11.10 -17.94
C THR A 107 -2.63 -11.77 -18.08
N GLN A 108 -3.54 -11.66 -17.11
CA GLN A 108 -4.86 -12.35 -17.17
C GLN A 108 -6.10 -11.41 -17.17
N LEU A 109 -5.92 -10.11 -16.91
CA LEU A 109 -6.90 -9.05 -17.15
C LEU A 109 -6.19 -8.01 -18.03
N PRO A 110 -6.27 -8.13 -19.37
CA PRO A 110 -5.57 -7.26 -20.31
C PRO A 110 -5.84 -5.75 -20.12
N THR A 111 -6.91 -5.42 -19.40
CA THR A 111 -7.43 -4.07 -19.17
C THR A 111 -6.68 -3.26 -18.13
N LEU A 112 -6.06 -3.86 -17.11
CA LEU A 112 -5.63 -3.05 -15.98
C LEU A 112 -4.27 -2.38 -16.13
N LYS A 113 -3.31 -2.92 -16.93
CA LYS A 113 -1.98 -2.34 -17.24
C LYS A 113 -1.68 -1.04 -16.44
N LEU A 114 -1.43 -1.18 -15.15
CA LEU A 114 -1.49 -0.06 -14.22
C LEU A 114 -0.14 0.64 -14.24
N LYS A 115 -0.14 1.98 -14.29
CA LYS A 115 1.07 2.74 -13.99
C LYS A 115 1.46 2.52 -12.52
N ILE A 116 2.72 2.77 -12.18
CA ILE A 116 3.27 2.65 -10.81
C ILE A 116 2.33 3.26 -9.75
N GLU A 117 1.84 4.47 -10.00
CA GLU A 117 0.90 5.21 -9.14
C GLU A 117 -0.49 4.55 -9.07
N GLU A 118 -1.03 4.08 -10.19
CA GLU A 118 -2.34 3.44 -10.24
C GLU A 118 -2.32 2.08 -9.51
N HIS A 119 -1.18 1.38 -9.57
CA HIS A 119 -0.93 0.17 -8.81
C HIS A 119 -0.90 0.45 -7.30
N ALA A 120 -0.18 1.48 -6.84
CA ALA A 120 -0.16 1.87 -5.43
C ALA A 120 -1.56 2.27 -4.92
N ARG A 121 -2.33 2.98 -5.73
CA ARG A 121 -3.73 3.31 -5.43
C ARG A 121 -4.62 2.08 -5.34
N ALA A 122 -4.51 1.14 -6.28
CA ALA A 122 -5.27 -0.10 -6.26
C ALA A 122 -5.01 -0.93 -4.99
N VAL A 123 -3.75 -1.04 -4.55
CA VAL A 123 -3.42 -1.71 -3.28
C VAL A 123 -4.00 -0.94 -2.07
N GLN A 124 -3.91 0.39 -2.08
CA GLN A 124 -4.50 1.23 -1.02
C GLN A 124 -6.02 1.04 -0.93
N ASP A 125 -6.72 1.01 -2.06
CA ASP A 125 -8.16 0.81 -2.14
C ASP A 125 -8.54 -0.60 -1.64
N TRP A 126 -7.81 -1.63 -2.07
CA TRP A 126 -7.97 -2.98 -1.52
C TRP A 126 -7.78 -3.01 0.00
N PHE A 127 -6.73 -2.34 0.50
CA PHE A 127 -6.42 -2.25 1.93
C PHE A 127 -7.56 -1.58 2.71
N TYR A 128 -8.10 -0.46 2.20
CA TYR A 128 -9.19 0.25 2.87
C TYR A 128 -10.39 -0.65 3.13
N VAL A 129 -10.81 -1.41 2.13
CA VAL A 129 -11.97 -2.30 2.21
C VAL A 129 -11.65 -3.49 3.08
N ASN A 130 -10.57 -4.22 2.78
CA ASN A 130 -10.28 -5.49 3.43
C ASN A 130 -9.84 -5.32 4.89
N TYR A 131 -8.90 -4.42 5.14
CA TYR A 131 -8.43 -4.12 6.49
C TYR A 131 -9.51 -3.38 7.28
N GLY A 132 -10.17 -2.40 6.66
CA GLY A 132 -11.19 -1.61 7.32
C GLY A 132 -12.39 -2.44 7.79
N ILE A 133 -12.92 -3.34 6.94
CA ILE A 133 -14.01 -4.24 7.31
C ILE A 133 -13.56 -5.21 8.39
N ARG A 134 -12.41 -5.89 8.19
CA ARG A 134 -11.92 -6.93 9.10
C ARG A 134 -11.70 -6.43 10.54
N TYR A 135 -11.25 -5.18 10.70
CA TYR A 135 -10.96 -4.60 12.00
C TYR A 135 -12.03 -3.62 12.50
N GLY A 136 -13.19 -3.53 11.83
CA GLY A 136 -14.31 -2.67 12.24
C GLY A 136 -13.98 -1.18 12.21
N LEU A 137 -13.11 -0.75 11.29
CA LEU A 137 -12.59 0.62 11.21
C LEU A 137 -13.34 1.49 10.18
N ILE A 138 -14.27 0.92 9.42
CA ILE A 138 -15.11 1.64 8.46
C ILE A 138 -16.39 2.08 9.17
N GLY A 139 -16.48 3.37 9.49
CA GLY A 139 -17.73 4.00 9.92
C GLY A 139 -18.65 4.38 8.75
N PRO A 140 -19.89 4.84 9.02
CA PRO A 140 -20.88 5.19 7.99
C PRO A 140 -20.39 6.21 6.94
N GLY A 141 -19.58 7.21 7.33
CA GLY A 141 -19.00 8.19 6.40
C GLY A 141 -17.82 7.65 5.57
N ALA A 142 -17.12 6.62 6.07
CA ALA A 142 -16.08 5.94 5.32
C ALA A 142 -16.69 5.02 4.25
N ASN A 143 -17.89 4.48 4.45
CA ASN A 143 -18.61 3.71 3.43
C ASN A 143 -18.84 4.53 2.15
N GLN A 144 -19.25 5.80 2.26
CA GLN A 144 -19.57 6.64 1.11
C GLN A 144 -18.32 7.06 0.30
N MET A 145 -17.22 7.38 0.99
CA MET A 145 -15.93 7.68 0.36
C MET A 145 -15.31 6.45 -0.32
N THR A 146 -15.40 5.29 0.33
CA THR A 146 -14.97 3.99 -0.21
C THR A 146 -15.82 3.64 -1.44
N PHE A 147 -17.12 3.94 -1.42
CA PHE A 147 -18.03 3.73 -2.55
C PHE A 147 -17.61 4.56 -3.77
N GLU A 148 -17.53 5.90 -3.69
CA GLU A 148 -17.20 6.72 -4.87
C GLU A 148 -15.78 6.48 -5.39
N ARG A 149 -14.82 6.23 -4.49
CA ARG A 149 -13.42 6.08 -4.85
C ARG A 149 -13.06 4.71 -5.39
N ILE A 150 -13.70 3.64 -4.92
CA ILE A 150 -13.35 2.25 -5.26
C ILE A 150 -14.36 1.65 -6.24
N GLN A 151 -15.65 1.92 -6.05
CA GLN A 151 -16.69 1.38 -6.93
C GLN A 151 -16.59 1.96 -8.34
N LYS A 152 -16.43 3.29 -8.49
CA LYS A 152 -16.42 3.91 -9.83
C LYS A 152 -15.30 3.38 -10.72
N PRO A 153 -14.03 3.29 -10.29
CA PRO A 153 -12.97 2.71 -11.11
C PRO A 153 -13.23 1.24 -11.47
N ILE A 154 -13.73 0.43 -10.54
CA ILE A 154 -13.97 -0.99 -10.78
C ILE A 154 -15.17 -1.20 -11.73
N LEU A 155 -16.27 -0.46 -11.53
CA LEU A 155 -17.42 -0.48 -12.44
C LEU A 155 -17.02 -0.05 -13.85
N LYS A 156 -16.21 1.01 -13.97
CA LYS A 156 -15.67 1.46 -15.25
C LYS A 156 -14.79 0.39 -15.91
N ALA A 157 -13.95 -0.29 -15.14
CA ALA A 157 -13.13 -1.40 -15.63
C ALA A 157 -13.96 -2.63 -16.04
N MET A 158 -15.17 -2.78 -15.50
CA MET A 158 -16.15 -3.81 -15.87
C MET A 158 -17.08 -3.40 -17.02
N GLY A 159 -16.92 -2.19 -17.58
CA GLY A 159 -17.71 -1.70 -18.72
C GLY A 159 -19.02 -1.01 -18.35
N PHE A 160 -19.26 -0.72 -17.07
CA PHE A 160 -20.36 0.14 -16.62
C PHE A 160 -19.94 1.61 -16.66
N ASP A 161 -20.87 2.50 -16.98
CA ASP A 161 -20.68 3.94 -16.90
C ASP A 161 -21.33 4.46 -15.61
N PRO A 162 -20.58 4.58 -14.49
CA PRO A 162 -21.16 4.99 -13.21
C PRO A 162 -21.71 6.42 -13.19
N ASP A 163 -21.51 7.22 -14.25
CA ASP A 163 -22.07 8.57 -14.37
C ASP A 163 -23.38 8.59 -15.18
N HIS A 164 -23.70 7.51 -15.92
CA HIS A 164 -24.89 7.41 -16.78
C HIS A 164 -25.80 6.22 -16.43
N ASP A 165 -25.24 5.15 -15.88
CA ASP A 165 -25.98 3.97 -15.43
C ASP A 165 -26.62 4.20 -14.06
N PRO A 166 -27.80 3.62 -13.80
CA PRO A 166 -28.46 3.74 -12.51
C PRO A 166 -27.56 3.22 -11.37
N PRO A 167 -27.55 3.88 -10.20
CA PRO A 167 -26.66 3.52 -9.11
C PRO A 167 -26.91 2.09 -8.64
N VAL A 168 -25.87 1.26 -8.75
CA VAL A 168 -25.89 -0.12 -8.24
C VAL A 168 -25.82 -0.07 -6.72
N LYS A 169 -26.92 -0.41 -6.04
CA LYS A 169 -26.93 -0.60 -4.58
C LYS A 169 -26.13 -1.85 -4.25
N MET A 170 -25.02 -1.68 -3.53
CA MET A 170 -24.19 -2.79 -3.05
C MET A 170 -24.04 -2.75 -1.54
N GLY A 171 -24.15 -3.90 -0.90
CA GLY A 171 -23.82 -4.08 0.51
C GLY A 171 -22.31 -4.14 0.74
N VAL A 172 -21.93 -4.24 2.03
CA VAL A 172 -20.52 -4.38 2.43
C VAL A 172 -19.90 -5.66 1.87
N ASP A 173 -20.65 -6.77 1.86
CA ASP A 173 -20.19 -8.06 1.32
C ASP A 173 -20.02 -8.03 -0.20
N ASP A 174 -20.88 -7.31 -0.93
CA ASP A 174 -20.76 -7.13 -2.38
C ASP A 174 -19.51 -6.32 -2.73
N LEU A 175 -19.24 -5.25 -1.97
CA LEU A 175 -18.04 -4.45 -2.12
C LEU A 175 -16.77 -5.25 -1.82
N LEU A 176 -16.77 -6.03 -0.74
CA LEU A 176 -15.66 -6.92 -0.38
C LEU A 176 -15.37 -7.91 -1.52
N ARG A 177 -16.42 -8.58 -2.01
CA ARG A 177 -16.31 -9.56 -3.09
C ARG A 177 -15.83 -8.92 -4.40
N LEU A 178 -16.29 -7.72 -4.71
CA LEU A 178 -15.92 -7.00 -5.93
C LEU A 178 -14.45 -6.57 -5.88
N VAL A 179 -13.97 -6.08 -4.74
CA VAL A 179 -12.58 -5.70 -4.51
C VAL A 179 -11.65 -6.91 -4.47
N GLU A 180 -12.07 -8.01 -3.82
CA GLU A 180 -11.34 -9.28 -3.86
C GLU A 180 -11.23 -9.81 -5.29
N LEU A 181 -12.32 -9.84 -6.06
CA LEU A 181 -12.30 -10.35 -7.43
C LEU A 181 -11.44 -9.47 -8.35
N HIS A 182 -11.50 -8.14 -8.19
CA HIS A 182 -10.81 -7.22 -9.09
C HIS A 182 -9.33 -7.06 -8.77
N TYR A 183 -8.94 -7.18 -7.50
CA TYR A 183 -7.55 -7.00 -7.06
C TYR A 183 -6.86 -8.27 -6.56
N ALA A 184 -7.53 -9.44 -6.50
CA ALA A 184 -6.98 -10.69 -5.95
C ALA A 184 -5.55 -10.97 -6.40
N ARG A 185 -5.31 -10.81 -7.70
CA ARG A 185 -4.05 -11.18 -8.32
C ARG A 185 -2.95 -10.14 -8.14
N LEU A 186 -3.33 -8.87 -8.13
CA LEU A 186 -2.45 -7.78 -7.68
C LEU A 186 -2.01 -8.02 -6.23
N ILE A 187 -2.92 -8.49 -5.39
CA ILE A 187 -2.61 -8.84 -3.99
C ILE A 187 -1.76 -10.11 -3.88
N GLU A 188 -2.01 -11.14 -4.69
CA GLU A 188 -1.13 -12.33 -4.76
C GLU A 188 0.30 -11.94 -5.15
N GLU A 189 0.44 -11.02 -6.10
CA GLU A 189 1.74 -10.55 -6.59
C GLU A 189 2.54 -9.79 -5.52
N ILE A 190 1.93 -8.79 -4.86
CA ILE A 190 2.66 -8.05 -3.81
C ILE A 190 2.98 -8.94 -2.59
N ARG A 191 2.33 -10.10 -2.49
CA ARG A 191 2.57 -11.13 -1.46
C ARG A 191 3.59 -12.17 -1.86
N ASP A 192 4.00 -12.23 -3.13
CA ASP A 192 4.92 -13.26 -3.62
C ASP A 192 6.34 -13.00 -3.10
N PRO A 193 6.91 -13.91 -2.27
CA PRO A 193 8.27 -13.77 -1.78
C PRO A 193 9.32 -13.90 -2.89
N GLY A 194 8.97 -14.39 -4.09
CA GLY A 194 9.82 -14.39 -5.28
C GLY A 194 10.24 -12.98 -5.73
N HIS A 195 9.58 -11.93 -5.23
CA HIS A 195 9.94 -10.54 -5.43
C HIS A 195 10.97 -9.99 -4.42
N LEU A 196 11.34 -10.78 -3.40
CA LEU A 196 12.33 -10.36 -2.43
C LEU A 196 13.77 -10.54 -2.95
N PRO A 197 14.69 -9.62 -2.61
CA PRO A 197 16.10 -9.85 -2.87
C PRO A 197 16.54 -11.14 -2.19
N LYS A 198 17.32 -11.97 -2.89
CA LYS A 198 17.94 -13.17 -2.29
C LYS A 198 18.69 -12.73 -1.03
N SER A 199 18.35 -13.36 0.10
CA SER A 199 18.97 -13.08 1.39
C SER A 199 20.49 -13.12 1.27
N THR A 200 21.11 -11.95 1.24
CA THR A 200 22.51 -11.79 1.63
C THR A 200 22.50 -11.72 3.15
N ARG A 201 22.26 -12.86 3.81
CA ARG A 201 22.72 -12.97 5.21
C ARG A 201 24.17 -12.50 5.20
N PRO A 202 24.54 -11.52 6.04
CA PRO A 202 25.95 -11.25 6.27
C PRO A 202 26.56 -12.60 6.61
N LYS A 203 27.60 -13.02 5.87
CA LYS A 203 28.41 -14.15 6.32
C LYS A 203 28.83 -13.78 7.73
N SER A 204 28.41 -14.56 8.71
CA SER A 204 28.87 -14.39 10.08
C SER A 204 30.38 -14.21 10.03
N PRO A 205 30.93 -13.16 10.67
CA PRO A 205 32.38 -12.98 10.68
C PRO A 205 32.98 -14.29 11.18
N LYS A 206 33.88 -14.86 10.37
CA LYS A 206 34.73 -15.94 10.85
C LYS A 206 35.60 -15.31 11.92
N PHE A 207 35.27 -15.53 13.19
CA PHE A 207 36.21 -15.23 14.25
C PHE A 207 37.41 -16.17 14.10
N PRO A 208 38.65 -15.64 14.15
CA PRO A 208 39.85 -16.46 14.19
C PRO A 208 39.91 -17.33 15.45
#